data_AF-A0A3Q3LLN5-F1
#
_entry.id   AF-A0A3Q3LLN5-F1
#
_cell.length_a   1.000
_cell.length_b   1.000
_cell.length_c   1.000
_cell.angle_alpha   90.00
_cell.angle_beta   90.00
_cell.angle_gamma   90.00
#
_symmetry.space_group_name_H-M   'P 1'
#
loop_
_entity.id
_entity.type
_entity.pdbx_description
1 polymer ?
#
loop_
_entity_poly.entity_id
_entity_poly.type
_entity_poly.pdbx_seq_one_letter_code
_entity_poly.pdbx_strand_id
1 'polypeptide(L)'
;MEMNRTTIKRALKDALADLSGEGLLEFCDELRDRRTEPRITRRSVEGKSYLQIIDLLVSTYTEQGALTVVLETLRKINCNQLAETLSSKTKACADKGDPVFRKTSNGELDSKPSQEALKYRGSHQPLTAAGAGGSPGTAKKPEEVEAEAKKQVLSECGDPCNERLVLSRSKIQFGKYKGQTFQWLLENDVDYTAYIIITHQKEREHTMCQTPLMANKVLLIEAKKGNDLRFLSNSSFSHCKTFTFSMFYSSLK
;
A
#
# COMPACT_ATOMS: atom_id res chain seq x y z
N MET A 1 20.52 -13.91 -13.30
CA MET A 1 19.61 -14.87 -12.65
C MET A 1 18.35 -14.12 -12.30
N GLU A 2 17.26 -14.45 -12.98
CA GLU A 2 15.99 -13.72 -12.96
C GLU A 2 15.27 -14.06 -11.66
N MET A 3 15.29 -13.14 -10.69
CA MET A 3 14.61 -13.31 -9.41
C MET A 3 13.11 -13.51 -9.65
N ASN A 4 12.59 -14.47 -8.90
CA ASN A 4 11.28 -15.06 -8.86
C ASN A 4 10.21 -14.01 -8.50
N ARG A 5 10.02 -12.97 -9.32
CA ARG A 5 9.07 -11.87 -9.11
C ARG A 5 7.65 -12.45 -9.17
N THR A 6 6.91 -12.46 -8.06
CA THR A 6 5.46 -12.70 -8.08
C THR A 6 4.81 -11.45 -8.68
N THR A 7 4.75 -11.36 -10.01
CA THR A 7 3.92 -10.38 -10.70
C THR A 7 2.57 -11.01 -11.00
N ILE A 8 1.57 -10.18 -11.32
CA ILE A 8 0.28 -10.66 -11.84
C ILE A 8 0.56 -11.58 -13.04
N LYS A 9 1.46 -11.18 -13.93
CA LYS A 9 1.91 -12.03 -15.05
C LYS A 9 2.40 -13.42 -14.64
N ARG A 10 3.16 -13.57 -13.55
CA ARG A 10 3.58 -14.90 -13.05
C ARG A 10 2.40 -15.67 -12.47
N ALA A 11 1.55 -15.03 -11.67
CA ALA A 11 0.36 -15.68 -11.13
C ALA A 11 -0.57 -16.19 -12.25
N LEU A 12 -0.69 -15.42 -13.34
CA LEU A 12 -1.41 -15.83 -14.54
C LEU A 12 -0.74 -17.01 -15.24
N LYS A 13 0.59 -16.99 -15.42
CA LYS A 13 1.33 -18.12 -16.00
C LYS A 13 1.13 -19.41 -15.20
N ASP A 14 1.28 -19.33 -13.87
CA ASP A 14 1.08 -20.48 -12.98
C ASP A 14 -0.35 -21.01 -13.12
N ALA A 15 -1.35 -20.13 -13.13
CA ALA A 15 -2.75 -20.53 -13.25
C ALA A 15 -3.05 -21.23 -14.59
N LEU A 16 -2.61 -20.70 -15.74
CA LEU A 16 -2.85 -21.38 -17.02
C LEU A 16 -1.98 -22.64 -17.21
N ALA A 17 -0.86 -22.76 -16.50
CA ALA A 17 -0.07 -23.99 -16.52
C ALA A 17 -0.78 -25.14 -15.76
N ASP A 18 -1.61 -24.81 -14.77
CA ASP A 18 -2.43 -25.78 -14.04
C ASP A 18 -3.68 -26.23 -14.81
N LEU A 19 -3.99 -25.60 -15.95
CA LEU A 19 -5.08 -26.03 -16.82
C LEU A 19 -4.69 -27.27 -17.64
N SER A 20 -5.65 -28.18 -17.82
CA SER A 20 -5.50 -29.27 -18.79
C SER A 20 -5.42 -28.72 -20.22
N GLY A 21 -4.86 -29.51 -21.15
CA GLY A 21 -4.79 -29.11 -22.55
C GLY A 21 -6.17 -28.79 -23.16
N GLU A 22 -7.20 -29.54 -22.76
CA GLU A 22 -8.60 -29.28 -23.12
C GLU A 22 -9.14 -27.99 -22.49
N GLY A 23 -8.85 -27.76 -21.20
CA GLY A 23 -9.25 -26.53 -20.52
C GLY A 23 -8.60 -25.27 -21.12
N LEU A 24 -7.38 -25.38 -21.64
CA LEU A 24 -6.72 -24.28 -22.35
C LEU A 24 -7.39 -23.98 -23.71
N LEU A 25 -7.91 -24.99 -24.40
CA LEU A 25 -8.65 -24.82 -25.65
C LEU A 25 -10.00 -24.12 -25.39
N GLU A 26 -10.77 -24.60 -24.40
CA GLU A 26 -12.03 -23.97 -23.99
C GLU A 26 -11.80 -22.51 -23.54
N PHE A 27 -10.72 -22.27 -22.82
CA PHE A 27 -10.31 -20.92 -22.43
C PHE A 27 -10.06 -20.02 -23.66
N CYS A 28 -9.39 -20.53 -24.70
CA CYS A 28 -9.13 -19.77 -25.92
C CYS A 28 -10.40 -19.50 -26.73
N ASP A 29 -11.34 -20.45 -26.77
CA ASP A 29 -12.62 -20.28 -27.44
C ASP A 29 -13.45 -19.20 -26.74
N GLU A 30 -13.52 -19.21 -25.40
CA GLU A 30 -14.24 -18.19 -24.64
C GLU A 30 -13.59 -16.80 -24.74
N LEU A 31 -12.24 -16.74 -24.78
CA LEU A 31 -11.52 -15.48 -25.04
C LEU A 31 -11.89 -14.86 -26.40
N ARG A 32 -12.13 -15.69 -27.41
CA ARG A 32 -12.53 -15.26 -28.76
C ARG A 32 -13.98 -14.79 -28.79
N ASP A 33 -14.86 -15.44 -28.04
CA ASP A 33 -16.29 -15.11 -27.99
C ASP A 33 -16.59 -13.85 -27.17
N ARG A 34 -15.60 -13.36 -26.43
CA ARG A 34 -15.68 -12.11 -25.67
C ARG A 34 -15.84 -10.90 -26.61
N ARG A 35 -17.05 -10.34 -26.67
CA ARG A 35 -17.42 -9.19 -27.52
C ARG A 35 -16.92 -7.83 -27.01
N THR A 36 -16.28 -7.80 -25.84
CA THR A 36 -15.73 -6.59 -25.19
C THR A 36 -14.41 -6.18 -25.82
N GLU A 37 -14.25 -4.90 -26.17
CA GLU A 37 -13.00 -4.37 -26.71
C GLU A 37 -11.91 -4.24 -25.63
N PRO A 38 -10.60 -4.39 -25.97
CA PRO A 38 -10.04 -4.82 -27.27
C PRO A 38 -10.26 -6.30 -27.58
N ARG A 39 -10.73 -6.65 -28.79
CA ARG A 39 -11.01 -8.04 -29.16
C ARG A 39 -9.75 -8.82 -29.52
N ILE A 40 -9.65 -10.06 -29.04
CA ILE A 40 -8.60 -10.98 -29.45
C ILE A 40 -9.00 -11.68 -30.75
N THR A 41 -8.15 -11.62 -31.77
CA THR A 41 -8.41 -12.29 -33.05
C THR A 41 -8.11 -13.78 -32.96
N ARG A 42 -8.84 -14.60 -33.74
CA ARG A 42 -8.67 -16.06 -33.82
C ARG A 42 -7.22 -16.51 -34.06
N ARG A 43 -6.53 -15.87 -35.01
CA ARG A 43 -5.10 -16.08 -35.33
C ARG A 43 -4.19 -15.87 -34.11
N SER A 44 -4.63 -15.08 -33.15
CA SER A 44 -3.82 -14.71 -32.00
C SER A 44 -3.86 -15.74 -30.88
N VAL A 45 -4.78 -16.70 -30.89
CA VAL A 45 -4.93 -17.70 -29.81
C VAL A 45 -4.77 -19.14 -30.29
N GLU A 46 -5.14 -19.45 -31.54
CA GLU A 46 -5.05 -20.81 -32.06
C GLU A 46 -3.59 -21.29 -32.19
N GLY A 47 -3.31 -22.48 -31.63
CA GLY A 47 -1.99 -23.12 -31.69
C GLY A 47 -0.92 -22.45 -30.83
N LYS A 48 -1.27 -21.47 -29.99
CA LYS A 48 -0.33 -20.81 -29.10
C LYS A 48 -0.21 -21.53 -27.77
N SER A 49 1.00 -21.51 -27.20
CA SER A 49 1.21 -22.02 -25.84
C SER A 49 0.60 -21.07 -24.80
N TYR A 50 0.31 -21.60 -23.61
CA TYR A 50 -0.19 -20.79 -22.48
C TYR A 50 0.71 -19.58 -22.18
N LEU A 51 2.03 -19.70 -22.37
CA LEU A 51 2.98 -18.59 -22.22
C LEU A 51 2.71 -17.46 -23.23
N GLN A 52 2.51 -17.82 -24.50
CA GLN A 52 2.23 -16.85 -25.57
C GLN A 52 0.84 -16.23 -25.41
N ILE A 53 -0.14 -16.98 -24.91
CA ILE A 53 -1.48 -16.47 -24.59
C ILE A 53 -1.39 -15.43 -23.46
N ILE A 54 -0.59 -15.68 -22.41
CA ILE A 54 -0.36 -14.69 -21.35
C ILE A 54 0.34 -13.44 -21.85
N ASP A 55 1.39 -13.57 -22.66
CA ASP A 55 2.08 -12.41 -23.20
C ASP A 55 1.14 -11.55 -24.07
N LEU A 56 0.27 -12.20 -24.86
CA LEU A 56 -0.79 -11.52 -25.62
C LEU A 56 -1.77 -10.78 -24.71
N LEU A 57 -2.28 -11.45 -23.67
CA LEU A 57 -3.26 -10.87 -22.75
C LEU A 57 -2.68 -9.64 -22.02
N VAL A 58 -1.47 -9.75 -21.51
CA VAL A 58 -0.78 -8.63 -20.83
C VAL A 58 -0.49 -7.49 -21.80
N SER A 59 -0.09 -7.80 -23.04
CA SER A 59 0.14 -6.78 -24.08
C SER A 59 -1.15 -6.07 -24.52
N THR A 60 -2.29 -6.76 -24.48
CA THR A 60 -3.56 -6.25 -25.00
C THR A 60 -4.35 -5.48 -23.93
N TYR A 61 -4.37 -6.00 -22.70
CA TYR A 61 -5.24 -5.50 -21.62
C TYR A 61 -4.48 -4.92 -20.44
N THR A 62 -3.14 -4.85 -20.49
CA THR A 62 -2.25 -4.61 -19.32
C THR A 62 -2.31 -5.75 -18.29
N GLU A 63 -1.42 -5.78 -17.30
CA GLU A 63 -1.40 -6.87 -16.31
C GLU A 63 -2.71 -6.96 -15.52
N GLN A 64 -3.25 -5.83 -15.08
CA GLN A 64 -4.48 -5.81 -14.29
C GLN A 64 -5.71 -6.18 -15.13
N GLY A 65 -5.80 -5.66 -16.35
CA GLY A 65 -6.90 -6.03 -17.26
C GLY A 65 -6.81 -7.50 -17.68
N ALA A 66 -5.61 -8.03 -17.91
CA ALA A 66 -5.40 -9.45 -18.17
C ALA A 66 -5.89 -10.32 -17.02
N LEU A 67 -5.64 -9.93 -15.76
CA LEU A 67 -6.16 -10.63 -14.59
C LEU A 67 -7.69 -10.67 -14.57
N THR A 68 -8.34 -9.52 -14.81
CA THR A 68 -9.81 -9.46 -14.87
C THR A 68 -10.36 -10.39 -15.96
N VAL A 69 -9.79 -10.33 -17.16
CA VAL A 69 -10.22 -11.17 -18.29
C VAL A 69 -10.03 -12.66 -17.98
N VAL A 70 -8.89 -13.04 -17.38
CA VAL A 70 -8.60 -14.43 -17.04
C VAL A 70 -9.57 -14.94 -15.97
N LEU A 71 -9.85 -14.18 -14.91
CA LEU A 71 -10.80 -14.57 -13.87
C LEU A 71 -12.22 -14.74 -14.42
N GLU A 72 -12.69 -13.83 -15.26
CA GLU A 72 -13.98 -13.94 -15.93
C GLU A 72 -14.05 -15.21 -16.79
N THR A 73 -13.01 -15.45 -17.58
CA THR A 73 -12.95 -16.59 -18.50
C THR A 73 -12.87 -17.92 -17.74
N LEU A 74 -12.04 -18.02 -16.69
CA LEU A 74 -11.93 -19.21 -15.83
C LEU A 74 -13.27 -19.58 -15.19
N ARG A 75 -14.07 -18.60 -14.76
CA ARG A 75 -15.41 -18.84 -14.21
C ARG A 75 -16.39 -19.36 -15.26
N LYS A 76 -16.29 -18.88 -16.50
CA LYS A 76 -17.15 -19.34 -17.60
C LYS A 76 -16.88 -20.77 -18.03
N ILE A 77 -15.60 -21.19 -18.04
CA ILE A 77 -15.21 -22.58 -18.29
C ILE A 77 -15.35 -23.48 -17.04
N ASN A 78 -16.08 -23.04 -16.01
CA ASN A 78 -16.29 -23.74 -14.74
C ASN A 78 -15.01 -24.08 -13.94
N CYS A 79 -13.87 -23.45 -14.22
CA CYS A 79 -12.62 -23.57 -13.47
C CYS A 79 -12.61 -22.67 -12.21
N ASN A 80 -13.66 -22.78 -11.39
CA ASN A 80 -13.89 -21.88 -10.25
C ASN A 80 -12.80 -21.95 -9.18
N GLN A 81 -12.28 -23.14 -8.88
CA GLN A 81 -11.23 -23.32 -7.88
C GLN A 81 -9.93 -22.59 -8.27
N LEU A 82 -9.59 -22.64 -9.56
CA LEU A 82 -8.42 -21.97 -10.10
C LEU A 82 -8.62 -20.45 -10.10
N ALA A 83 -9.83 -19.98 -10.43
CA ALA A 83 -10.18 -18.55 -10.37
C ALA A 83 -10.06 -17.99 -8.94
N GLU A 84 -10.55 -18.70 -7.92
CA GLU A 84 -10.47 -18.26 -6.53
C GLU A 84 -9.04 -18.31 -5.98
N THR A 85 -8.26 -19.33 -6.36
CA THR A 85 -6.83 -19.41 -6.04
C THR A 85 -6.06 -18.23 -6.64
N LEU A 86 -6.31 -17.92 -7.92
CA LEU A 86 -5.69 -16.80 -8.63
C LEU A 86 -6.10 -15.46 -8.02
N SER A 87 -7.39 -15.26 -7.74
CA SER A 87 -7.91 -14.05 -7.08
C SER A 87 -7.27 -13.82 -5.71
N SER A 88 -7.17 -14.87 -4.89
CA SER A 88 -6.55 -14.80 -3.56
C SER A 88 -5.06 -14.45 -3.65
N LYS A 89 -4.33 -15.07 -4.58
CA LYS A 89 -2.90 -14.83 -4.82
C LYS A 89 -2.63 -13.41 -5.34
N THR A 90 -3.57 -12.85 -6.10
CA THR A 90 -3.44 -11.52 -6.73
C THR A 90 -4.12 -10.41 -5.95
N LYS A 91 -4.89 -10.71 -4.90
CA LYS A 91 -5.58 -9.74 -4.05
C LYS A 91 -4.61 -8.72 -3.44
N ALA A 92 -3.42 -9.15 -3.05
CA ALA A 92 -2.37 -8.25 -2.55
C ALA A 92 -1.83 -7.30 -3.63
N CYS A 93 -1.85 -7.71 -4.90
CA CYS A 93 -1.43 -6.88 -6.04
C CYS A 93 -2.42 -5.75 -6.36
N ALA A 94 -3.66 -5.84 -5.86
CA ALA A 94 -4.72 -4.86 -6.10
C ALA A 94 -4.71 -3.69 -5.08
N ASP A 95 -3.86 -3.74 -4.05
CA ASP A 95 -3.71 -2.64 -3.11
C ASP A 95 -3.11 -1.42 -3.82
N LYS A 96 -3.85 -0.30 -3.81
CA LYS A 96 -3.42 0.97 -4.39
C LYS A 96 -2.67 1.85 -3.39
N GLY A 97 -2.51 1.39 -2.15
CA GLY A 97 -1.98 2.15 -1.03
C GLY A 97 -3.03 3.08 -0.41
N ASP A 98 -4.32 2.73 -0.56
CA ASP A 98 -5.43 3.50 0.00
C ASP A 98 -5.62 3.12 1.47
N PRO A 99 -5.36 4.02 2.42
CA PRO A 99 -5.62 3.75 3.83
C PRO A 99 -7.12 3.60 4.09
N VAL A 100 -7.48 2.57 4.85
CA VAL A 100 -8.85 2.32 5.28
C VAL A 100 -9.10 3.02 6.62
N PHE A 101 -9.66 4.23 6.57
CA PHE A 101 -9.96 4.99 7.78
C PHE A 101 -11.06 4.35 8.61
N ARG A 102 -10.81 4.28 9.93
CA ARG A 102 -11.83 3.86 10.88
C ARG A 102 -12.92 4.93 11.00
N LYS A 103 -14.16 4.46 11.09
CA LYS A 103 -15.35 5.29 11.29
C LYS A 103 -16.05 4.88 12.57
N THR A 104 -16.62 5.85 13.26
CA THR A 104 -17.50 5.66 14.41
C THR A 104 -18.85 5.09 13.97
N SER A 105 -19.66 4.65 14.93
CA SER A 105 -21.05 4.23 14.69
C SER A 105 -21.90 5.27 13.95
N ASN A 106 -21.51 6.55 14.04
CA ASN A 106 -22.22 7.66 13.43
C ASN A 106 -21.70 7.97 12.01
N GLY A 107 -20.77 7.18 11.47
CA GLY A 107 -20.19 7.35 10.14
C GLY A 107 -19.07 8.40 10.05
N GLU A 108 -18.78 9.11 11.15
CA GLU A 108 -17.68 10.08 11.25
C GLU A 108 -16.32 9.39 11.46
N LEU A 109 -15.22 10.00 11.03
CA LEU A 109 -13.87 9.47 11.23
C LEU A 109 -13.57 9.25 12.72
N ASP A 110 -13.18 8.02 13.07
CA ASP A 110 -12.76 7.71 14.43
C ASP A 110 -11.36 8.29 14.66
N SER A 111 -11.33 9.34 15.48
CA SER A 111 -10.11 10.09 15.77
C SER A 111 -9.28 9.47 16.90
N LYS A 112 -9.88 8.57 17.70
CA LYS A 112 -9.20 7.92 18.83
C LYS A 112 -8.18 6.88 18.34
N PRO A 113 -7.07 6.64 19.05
CA PRO A 113 -6.15 5.55 18.71
C PRO A 113 -6.84 4.18 18.78
N SER A 114 -6.53 3.30 17.82
CA SER A 114 -7.05 1.93 17.76
C SER A 114 -6.50 1.04 18.88
N GLN A 115 -7.10 -0.13 19.08
CA GLN A 115 -6.58 -1.13 20.00
C GLN A 115 -5.16 -1.55 19.61
N GLU A 116 -4.88 -1.66 18.30
CA GLU A 116 -3.57 -1.96 17.72
C GLU A 116 -2.56 -0.86 18.06
N ALA A 117 -2.97 0.42 17.93
CA ALA A 117 -2.13 1.55 18.31
C ALA A 117 -1.82 1.58 19.81
N LEU A 118 -2.78 1.21 20.66
CA LEU A 118 -2.59 1.12 22.11
C LEU A 118 -1.66 -0.04 22.48
N LYS A 119 -1.81 -1.21 21.84
CA LYS A 119 -0.93 -2.37 22.04
C LYS A 119 0.51 -2.09 21.58
N TYR A 120 0.67 -1.42 20.44
CA TYR A 120 1.98 -1.01 19.95
C TYR A 120 2.66 -0.05 20.94
N ARG A 121 1.90 0.90 21.50
CA ARG A 121 2.39 1.82 22.52
C ARG A 121 2.88 1.10 23.77
N GLY A 122 2.15 0.10 24.24
CA GLY A 122 2.52 -0.67 25.44
C GLY A 122 3.76 -1.56 25.26
N SER A 123 4.09 -1.96 24.03
CA SER A 123 5.25 -2.81 23.71
C SER A 123 6.50 -2.03 23.30
N HIS A 124 6.33 -0.82 22.75
CA HIS A 124 7.42 0.05 22.28
C HIS A 124 7.65 1.29 23.14
N GLN A 125 7.12 1.30 24.37
CA GLN A 125 7.46 2.33 25.34
C GLN A 125 8.98 2.28 25.57
N PRO A 126 9.73 3.39 25.39
CA PRO A 126 11.15 3.38 25.71
C PRO A 126 11.25 3.00 27.18
N LEU A 127 11.91 1.86 27.48
CA LEU A 127 12.33 1.55 28.83
C LEU A 127 13.21 2.71 29.29
N THR A 128 12.67 3.63 30.08
CA THR A 128 13.47 4.54 30.87
C THR A 128 14.04 3.75 32.02
N ALA A 129 15.08 2.96 31.75
CA ALA A 129 15.94 2.39 32.77
C ALA A 129 17.30 2.07 32.13
N ALA A 130 18.34 2.51 32.82
CA ALA A 130 19.73 2.50 32.39
C ALA A 130 20.21 1.17 31.80
N GLY A 131 21.02 1.27 30.75
CA GLY A 131 21.97 0.23 30.37
C GLY A 131 21.56 -0.70 29.23
N ALA A 132 21.71 -0.22 27.98
CA ALA A 132 22.09 -1.06 26.84
C ALA A 132 22.54 -0.16 25.69
N GLY A 133 23.82 -0.27 25.31
CA GLY A 133 24.46 0.52 24.25
C GLY A 133 23.93 0.19 22.85
N GLY A 134 22.74 0.69 22.50
CA GLY A 134 22.31 0.84 21.12
C GLY A 134 22.68 2.23 20.61
N SER A 135 23.50 2.33 19.57
CA SER A 135 23.73 3.60 18.86
C SER A 135 22.40 4.32 18.60
N PRO A 136 22.31 5.64 18.85
CA PRO A 136 21.14 6.42 18.46
C PRO A 136 21.02 6.30 16.94
N GLY A 137 20.10 5.47 16.46
CA GLY A 137 19.98 5.17 15.03
C GLY A 137 19.76 6.47 14.26
N THR A 138 20.78 6.88 13.50
CA THR A 138 20.76 8.04 12.61
C THR A 138 19.55 7.91 11.68
N ALA A 139 18.78 8.99 11.53
CA ALA A 139 17.63 9.01 10.64
C ALA A 139 18.08 8.74 9.19
N LYS A 140 17.45 7.76 8.55
CA LYS A 140 17.75 7.38 7.16
C LYS A 140 17.37 8.52 6.23
N LYS A 141 18.14 8.66 5.14
CA LYS A 141 17.83 9.60 4.08
C LYS A 141 16.54 9.21 3.35
N PRO A 142 15.84 10.16 2.70
CA PRO A 142 14.58 9.89 2.00
C PRO A 142 14.69 8.75 0.98
N GLU A 143 15.79 8.68 0.25
CA GLU A 143 16.03 7.69 -0.81
C GLU A 143 16.12 6.27 -0.24
N GLU A 144 16.67 6.12 0.97
CA GLU A 144 16.76 4.82 1.65
C GLU A 144 15.39 4.35 2.15
N VAL A 145 14.55 5.28 2.65
CA VAL A 145 13.18 4.97 3.08
C VAL A 145 12.35 4.55 1.87
N GLU A 146 12.47 5.26 0.76
CA GLU A 146 11.79 4.94 -0.48
C GLU A 146 12.26 3.60 -1.06
N ALA A 147 13.56 3.31 -1.04
CA ALA A 147 14.10 2.03 -1.48
C ALA A 147 13.58 0.85 -0.63
N GLU A 148 13.49 1.02 0.69
CA GLU A 148 12.90 0.02 1.59
C GLU A 148 11.41 -0.19 1.29
N ALA A 149 10.67 0.89 1.07
CA ALA A 149 9.26 0.85 0.70
C ALA A 149 9.04 0.15 -0.65
N LYS A 150 9.82 0.50 -1.69
CA LYS A 150 9.77 -0.17 -3.00
C LYS A 150 10.08 -1.66 -2.90
N LYS A 151 11.06 -2.05 -2.06
CA LYS A 151 11.36 -3.46 -1.81
C LYS A 151 10.16 -4.17 -1.17
N GLN A 152 9.48 -3.53 -0.22
CA GLN A 152 8.28 -4.07 0.40
C GLN A 152 7.14 -4.19 -0.63
N VAL A 153 6.86 -3.14 -1.41
CA VAL A 153 5.86 -3.14 -2.48
C VAL A 153 6.10 -4.28 -3.47
N LEU A 154 7.35 -4.47 -3.90
CA LEU A 154 7.73 -5.58 -4.77
C LEU A 154 7.48 -6.95 -4.15
N SER A 155 7.75 -7.12 -2.84
CA SER A 155 7.47 -8.38 -2.14
C SER A 155 5.98 -8.65 -1.98
N GLU A 156 5.17 -7.59 -1.88
CA GLU A 156 3.70 -7.64 -1.84
C GLU A 156 3.07 -7.69 -3.24
N CYS A 157 3.90 -7.84 -4.28
CA CYS A 157 3.47 -7.96 -5.68
C CYS A 157 2.78 -6.69 -6.23
N GLY A 158 2.98 -5.55 -5.55
CA GLY A 158 2.51 -4.24 -5.98
C GLY A 158 3.45 -3.56 -6.98
N ASP A 159 2.98 -2.47 -7.56
CA ASP A 159 3.75 -1.67 -8.51
C ASP A 159 4.66 -0.66 -7.79
N PRO A 160 6.01 -0.79 -7.86
CA PRO A 160 6.93 0.17 -7.27
C PRO A 160 6.97 1.54 -7.99
N CYS A 161 6.34 1.66 -9.16
CA CYS A 161 6.13 2.92 -9.86
C CYS A 161 4.85 3.64 -9.38
N ASN A 162 3.97 2.93 -8.67
CA ASN A 162 2.83 3.56 -8.01
C ASN A 162 3.32 4.29 -6.75
N GLU A 163 3.59 5.59 -6.92
CA GLU A 163 4.07 6.48 -5.86
C GLU A 163 3.19 6.42 -4.61
N ARG A 164 1.86 6.34 -4.77
CA ARG A 164 0.93 6.27 -3.64
C ARG A 164 1.13 5.00 -2.81
N LEU A 165 1.29 3.86 -3.47
CA LEU A 165 1.54 2.58 -2.81
C LEU A 165 2.93 2.56 -2.13
N VAL A 166 3.94 3.15 -2.76
CA VAL A 166 5.28 3.30 -2.16
C VAL A 166 5.23 4.21 -0.93
N LEU A 167 4.52 5.33 -0.99
CA LEU A 167 4.32 6.22 0.15
C LEU A 167 3.57 5.49 1.28
N SER A 168 2.54 4.71 0.96
CA SER A 168 1.77 3.96 1.97
C SER A 168 2.63 2.97 2.75
N ARG A 169 3.64 2.37 2.11
CA ARG A 169 4.62 1.43 2.69
C ARG A 169 5.86 2.08 3.28
N SER A 170 6.01 3.39 3.17
CA SER A 170 7.13 4.12 3.76
C SER A 170 7.09 4.09 5.29
N LYS A 171 8.24 3.85 5.92
CA LYS A 171 8.35 3.74 7.38
C LYS A 171 8.49 5.10 8.06
N ILE A 172 7.81 5.23 9.19
CA ILE A 172 7.89 6.36 10.11
C ILE A 172 9.22 6.29 10.85
N GLN A 173 10.00 7.36 10.77
CA GLN A 173 11.30 7.45 11.42
C GLN A 173 11.30 8.24 12.74
N PHE A 174 10.16 8.81 13.12
CA PHE A 174 10.01 9.72 14.26
C PHE A 174 8.82 9.36 15.15
N GLY A 175 8.80 9.93 16.36
CA GLY A 175 7.64 9.87 17.23
C GLY A 175 7.33 8.49 17.79
N LYS A 176 6.14 8.36 18.37
CA LYS A 176 5.72 7.16 19.14
C LYS A 176 5.43 5.92 18.29
N TYR A 177 5.28 6.09 16.97
CA TYR A 177 5.03 5.00 16.01
C TYR A 177 6.21 4.74 15.08
N LYS A 178 7.43 5.14 15.49
CA LYS A 178 8.65 4.83 14.74
C LYS A 178 8.72 3.34 14.40
N GLY A 179 8.99 3.03 13.14
CA GLY A 179 9.04 1.67 12.60
C GLY A 179 7.77 1.20 11.88
N GLN A 180 6.61 1.83 12.15
CA GLN A 180 5.36 1.53 11.44
C GLN A 180 5.30 2.22 10.08
N THR A 181 4.39 1.78 9.20
CA THR A 181 4.18 2.40 7.88
C THR A 181 3.28 3.64 7.98
N PHE A 182 3.35 4.52 6.98
CA PHE A 182 2.44 5.66 6.89
C PHE A 182 0.98 5.21 6.78
N GLN A 183 0.69 4.16 6.01
CA GLN A 183 -0.66 3.59 5.95
C GLN A 183 -1.14 3.13 7.32
N TRP A 184 -0.31 2.39 8.05
CA TRP A 184 -0.68 1.92 9.39
C TRP A 184 -1.04 3.10 10.32
N LEU A 185 -0.24 4.17 10.32
CA LEU A 185 -0.55 5.35 11.14
C LEU A 185 -1.87 6.01 10.73
N LEU A 186 -2.10 6.19 9.42
CA LEU A 186 -3.33 6.79 8.89
C LEU A 186 -4.58 5.98 9.29
N GLU A 187 -4.48 4.66 9.39
CA GLU A 187 -5.60 3.78 9.76
C GLU A 187 -5.80 3.68 11.29
N ASN A 188 -4.74 3.88 12.06
CA ASN A 188 -4.73 3.54 13.49
C ASN A 188 -4.77 4.76 14.43
N ASP A 189 -4.20 5.91 14.06
CA ASP A 189 -4.21 7.13 14.91
C ASP A 189 -4.22 8.41 14.04
N VAL A 190 -5.44 8.77 13.61
CA VAL A 190 -5.70 9.92 12.74
C VAL A 190 -5.37 11.24 13.44
N ASP A 191 -5.67 11.37 14.74
CA ASP A 191 -5.36 12.57 15.53
C ASP A 191 -3.85 12.80 15.65
N TYR A 192 -3.08 11.74 15.89
CA TYR A 192 -1.63 11.88 15.93
C TYR A 192 -1.03 12.25 14.58
N THR A 193 -1.61 11.73 13.48
CA THR A 193 -1.23 12.17 12.13
C THR A 193 -1.49 13.66 11.95
N ALA A 194 -2.67 14.15 12.33
CA ALA A 194 -3.00 15.57 12.25
C ALA A 194 -2.04 16.44 13.10
N TYR A 195 -1.72 15.99 14.32
CA TYR A 195 -0.75 16.65 15.20
C TYR A 195 0.64 16.77 14.55
N ILE A 196 1.16 15.69 13.93
CA ILE A 196 2.45 15.71 13.24
C ILE A 196 2.45 16.74 12.12
N ILE A 197 1.39 16.79 11.32
CA ILE A 197 1.28 17.70 10.16
C ILE A 197 1.25 19.15 10.62
N ILE A 198 0.42 19.47 11.62
CA ILE A 198 0.33 20.82 12.19
C ILE A 198 1.67 21.26 12.76
N THR A 199 2.31 20.38 13.54
CA THR A 199 3.60 20.69 14.17
C THR A 199 4.70 20.89 13.13
N HIS A 200 4.73 20.04 12.09
CA HIS A 200 5.67 20.18 10.99
C HIS A 200 5.50 21.50 10.23
N GLN A 201 4.25 21.91 9.96
CA GLN A 201 3.98 23.17 9.27
C GLN A 201 4.55 24.36 10.07
N LYS A 202 4.34 24.36 11.39
CA LYS A 202 4.91 25.36 12.30
C LYS A 202 6.44 25.30 12.37
N GLU A 203 7.03 24.10 12.40
CA GLU A 203 8.50 23.93 12.37
C GLU A 203 9.12 24.53 11.09
N ARG A 204 8.42 24.43 9.95
CA ARG A 204 8.86 24.99 8.66
C ARG A 204 8.82 26.51 8.59
N GLU A 205 7.99 27.17 9.40
CA GLU A 205 7.96 28.64 9.48
C GLU A 205 9.24 29.20 10.10
N HIS A 206 9.91 28.41 10.95
CA HIS A 206 11.05 28.87 11.76
C HIS A 206 12.39 28.24 11.39
N THR A 207 12.44 27.21 10.54
CA THR A 207 13.68 26.48 10.23
C THR A 207 13.83 26.19 8.74
N MET A 208 14.97 26.62 8.16
CA MET A 208 15.30 26.38 6.74
C MET A 208 16.14 25.11 6.51
N CYS A 209 16.67 24.49 7.57
CA CYS A 209 17.48 23.28 7.47
C CYS A 209 16.62 22.04 7.16
N GLN A 210 16.90 21.39 6.03
CA GLN A 210 16.25 20.13 5.67
C GLN A 210 16.96 18.95 6.36
N THR A 211 16.43 18.48 7.49
CA THR A 211 16.91 17.26 8.14
C THR A 211 16.22 16.02 7.54
N PRO A 212 16.82 14.81 7.61
CA PRO A 212 16.17 13.58 7.12
C PRO A 212 14.81 13.29 7.79
N LEU A 213 14.63 13.70 9.04
CA LEU A 213 13.33 13.62 9.73
C LEU A 213 12.30 14.59 9.14
N MET A 214 12.73 15.80 8.77
CA MET A 214 11.88 16.80 8.13
C MET A 214 11.39 16.29 6.77
N ALA A 215 12.27 15.66 6.00
CA ALA A 215 11.91 15.03 4.73
C ALA A 215 10.95 13.84 4.92
N ASN A 216 11.15 13.00 5.95
CA ASN A 216 10.21 11.92 6.26
C ASN A 216 8.81 12.44 6.67
N LYS A 217 8.73 13.57 7.39
CA LYS A 217 7.46 14.26 7.69
C LYS A 217 6.78 14.80 6.42
N VAL A 218 7.54 15.31 5.45
CA VAL A 218 7.00 15.76 4.15
C VAL A 218 6.40 14.60 3.36
N LEU A 219 7.07 13.44 3.31
CA LEU A 219 6.53 12.24 2.65
C LEU A 219 5.20 11.79 3.28
N LEU A 220 5.04 11.88 4.61
CA LEU A 220 3.77 11.59 5.28
C LEU A 220 2.64 12.57 4.85
N ILE A 221 2.99 13.84 4.63
CA ILE A 221 2.03 14.85 4.12
C ILE A 221 1.62 14.52 2.68
N GLU A 222 2.54 14.10 1.83
CA GLU A 222 2.26 13.67 0.46
C GLU A 222 1.38 12.41 0.44
N ALA A 223 1.71 11.43 1.29
CA ALA A 223 0.89 10.23 1.49
C ALA A 223 -0.55 10.60 1.85
N LYS A 224 -0.76 11.61 2.71
CA LYS A 224 -2.09 12.16 3.03
C LYS A 224 -2.77 12.81 1.81
N LYS A 225 -2.07 13.67 1.06
CA LYS A 225 -2.64 14.46 -0.05
C LYS A 225 -3.29 13.57 -1.12
N GLY A 226 -2.71 12.39 -1.37
CA GLY A 226 -3.30 11.41 -2.29
C GLY A 226 -4.68 10.89 -1.88
N ASN A 227 -5.10 11.05 -0.62
CA ASN A 227 -6.30 10.41 -0.04
C ASN A 227 -7.52 11.34 0.13
N ASP A 228 -7.52 12.54 -0.48
CA ASP A 228 -8.58 13.57 -0.37
C ASP A 228 -9.03 13.88 1.08
N LEU A 229 -8.06 13.89 2.01
CA LEU A 229 -8.28 14.06 3.45
C LEU A 229 -8.43 15.54 3.88
N ARG A 230 -9.29 16.30 3.20
CA ARG A 230 -9.55 17.72 3.51
C ARG A 230 -10.12 17.95 4.92
N PHE A 231 -10.70 16.92 5.54
CA PHE A 231 -11.28 16.98 6.88
C PHE A 231 -10.25 17.16 8.00
N LEU A 232 -9.01 16.69 7.81
CA LEU A 232 -7.95 16.79 8.81
C LEU A 232 -7.39 18.22 8.97
N SER A 233 -7.65 19.14 8.04
CA SER A 233 -7.29 20.56 8.23
C SER A 233 -8.39 21.35 8.93
N ASN A 234 -9.66 20.94 8.79
CA ASN A 234 -10.81 21.76 9.18
C ASN A 234 -11.42 21.32 10.53
N SER A 235 -11.44 20.02 10.87
CA SER A 235 -12.04 19.56 12.13
C SER A 235 -11.18 19.83 13.38
N SER A 236 -9.86 19.99 13.22
CA SER A 236 -8.94 20.19 14.37
C SER A 236 -8.74 21.65 14.79
N PHE A 237 -9.21 22.64 14.01
CA PHE A 237 -9.08 24.05 14.39
C PHE A 237 -9.88 24.39 15.66
N SER A 238 -10.93 23.63 15.95
CA SER A 238 -11.79 23.84 17.12
C SER A 238 -11.32 23.11 18.39
N HIS A 239 -10.66 21.96 18.27
CA HIS A 239 -10.24 21.14 19.43
C HIS A 239 -8.75 21.27 19.81
N CYS A 240 -7.89 21.80 18.94
CA CYS A 240 -6.44 21.87 19.19
C CYS A 240 -5.98 23.10 20.01
N LYS A 241 -6.91 23.95 20.49
CA LYS A 241 -6.57 25.07 21.38
C LYS A 241 -6.27 24.61 22.82
N THR A 242 -6.77 23.46 23.26
CA THR A 242 -6.63 22.99 24.65
C THR A 242 -5.47 22.02 24.87
N PHE A 243 -4.98 21.32 23.84
CA PHE A 243 -3.94 20.30 24.00
C PHE A 243 -2.50 20.85 23.92
N THR A 244 -2.32 22.04 23.34
CA THR A 244 -1.01 22.68 23.13
C THR A 244 -0.36 23.16 24.42
N PHE A 245 -1.11 23.34 25.51
CA PHE A 245 -0.55 23.85 26.77
C PHE A 245 0.09 22.76 27.67
N SER A 246 -0.35 21.50 27.58
CA SER A 246 0.09 20.45 28.51
C SER A 246 1.43 19.80 28.14
N MET A 247 1.71 19.59 26.85
CA MET A 247 2.92 18.86 26.42
C MET A 247 4.17 19.73 26.28
N PHE A 248 4.04 21.06 26.16
CA PHE A 248 5.20 21.95 26.06
C PHE A 248 5.92 22.12 27.40
N TYR A 249 5.25 21.88 28.53
CA TYR A 249 5.84 22.04 29.87
C TYR A 249 6.64 20.83 30.37
N SER A 250 6.53 19.66 29.72
CA SER A 250 7.23 18.43 30.13
C SER A 250 8.56 18.18 29.41
N SER A 251 8.98 19.04 28.47
CA SER A 251 10.29 18.98 27.81
C SER A 251 11.23 20.13 28.17
N LEU A 252 10.92 20.88 29.24
CA LEU A 252 11.74 22.00 29.74
C LEU A 252 12.11 21.86 31.23
N LYS A 253 12.14 20.63 31.76
CA LYS A 253 12.81 20.31 33.02
C LYS A 253 13.64 19.06 32.89
#